data_AF-A0A9Q0X0E5-F1
#
_entry.id   AF-A0A9Q0X0E5-F1
#
_cell.length_a   1.000
_cell.length_b   1.000
_cell.length_c   1.000
_cell.angle_alpha   90.00
_cell.angle_beta   90.00
_cell.angle_gamma   90.00
#
_symmetry.space_group_name_H-M   'P 1'
#
loop_
_entity.id
_entity.type
_entity.pdbx_description
1 polymer ?
#
loop_
_entity_poly.entity_id
_entity_poly.type
_entity_poly.pdbx_seq_one_letter_code
_entity_poly.pdbx_strand_id
1 'polypeptide(L)'
;MKNLACIPSGKGRRICYKKVSDFSILCGVDACVIIFGPNQNDQLAATAETWPSNPDEVRCIINRYKASDQPRKCYQGSDYFAAKKKKIDAEFAKLHRQVLKSKYPIWDDRLNSLSIDQLGVILAQMDTKIESTDKTLSFFKEYSSQRCQNISHGIQKRRKRHENSNENMDSTDFLQLVSNWKSFEAQLPIPSSLG
;
A
#
# COMPACT_ATOMS: atom_id res chain seq x y z
N MET A 1 2.75 -16.75 6.82
CA MET A 1 1.68 -16.46 5.84
C MET A 1 2.15 -16.94 4.47
N LYS A 2 1.46 -17.93 3.90
CA LYS A 2 1.83 -18.51 2.59
C LYS A 2 1.23 -17.60 1.51
N ASN A 3 2.07 -16.91 0.76
CA ASN A 3 1.64 -16.16 -0.42
C ASN A 3 1.19 -17.17 -1.49
N LEU A 4 -0.11 -17.42 -1.56
CA LEU A 4 -0.73 -18.13 -2.68
C LEU A 4 -0.70 -17.19 -3.89
N ALA A 5 0.36 -17.29 -4.69
CA ALA A 5 0.32 -16.72 -6.03
C ALA A 5 -0.82 -17.40 -6.79
N CYS A 6 -1.70 -16.61 -7.41
CA CYS A 6 -2.76 -17.14 -8.27
C CYS A 6 -2.13 -17.98 -9.39
N ILE A 7 -2.24 -19.30 -9.27
CA ILE A 7 -2.00 -20.23 -10.37
C ILE A 7 -3.00 -19.83 -11.47
N PRO A 8 -2.56 -19.52 -12.70
CA PRO A 8 -3.48 -19.15 -13.76
C PRO A 8 -4.53 -20.26 -13.93
N SER A 9 -5.81 -19.91 -13.86
CA SER A 9 -6.89 -20.84 -14.17
C SER A 9 -6.77 -21.38 -15.59
N GLY A 10 -7.53 -22.42 -15.96
CA GLY A 10 -7.51 -23.03 -17.31
C GLY A 10 -7.54 -22.04 -18.49
N LYS A 11 -8.16 -20.88 -18.33
CA LYS A 11 -8.17 -19.80 -19.34
C LYS A 11 -6.87 -18.99 -19.35
N GLY A 12 -6.29 -18.68 -18.19
CA GLY A 12 -5.02 -17.95 -18.08
C GLY A 12 -3.81 -18.72 -18.60
N ARG A 13 -3.81 -20.06 -18.47
CA ARG A 13 -2.72 -20.93 -18.95
C ARG A 13 -2.52 -20.84 -20.46
N ARG A 14 -3.61 -20.93 -21.23
CA ARG A 14 -3.57 -20.84 -22.70
C ARG A 14 -3.05 -19.48 -23.19
N ILE A 15 -3.40 -18.41 -22.50
CA ILE A 15 -2.90 -17.06 -22.82
C ILE A 15 -1.40 -16.96 -22.55
N CYS A 16 -0.92 -17.56 -21.45
CA CYS A 16 0.51 -17.62 -21.13
C CYS A 16 1.31 -18.31 -22.23
N TYR A 17 0.88 -19.50 -22.67
CA TYR A 17 1.57 -20.25 -23.72
C TYR A 17 1.63 -19.50 -25.05
N LYS A 18 0.52 -18.86 -25.46
CA LYS A 18 0.52 -18.02 -26.66
C LYS A 18 1.53 -16.88 -26.55
N LYS A 19 1.51 -16.14 -25.43
CA LYS A 19 2.43 -15.02 -25.22
C LYS A 19 3.89 -15.44 -25.20
N VAL A 20 4.21 -16.58 -24.58
CA VAL A 20 5.58 -17.08 -24.53
C VAL A 20 6.02 -17.66 -25.88
N SER A 21 5.11 -18.28 -26.63
CA SER A 21 5.34 -18.68 -28.02
C SER A 21 5.64 -17.48 -28.91
N ASP A 22 4.79 -16.45 -28.87
CA ASP A 22 4.99 -15.23 -29.64
C ASP A 22 6.30 -14.55 -29.23
N PHE A 23 6.61 -14.49 -27.94
CA PHE A 23 7.88 -13.95 -27.44
C PHE A 23 9.10 -14.74 -27.93
N SER A 24 9.05 -16.08 -27.86
CA SER A 24 10.10 -16.96 -28.37
C SER A 24 10.36 -16.72 -29.86
N ILE A 25 9.30 -16.62 -30.66
CA ILE A 25 9.39 -16.39 -32.11
C ILE A 25 9.89 -14.98 -32.42
N LEU A 26 9.30 -13.95 -31.81
CA LEU A 26 9.62 -12.55 -32.11
C LEU A 26 11.04 -12.16 -31.68
N CYS A 27 11.52 -12.73 -30.57
CA CYS A 27 12.85 -12.43 -30.07
C CYS A 27 13.90 -13.48 -30.46
N GLY A 28 13.51 -14.59 -31.07
CA GLY A 28 14.41 -15.69 -31.42
C GLY A 28 15.08 -16.32 -30.20
N VAL A 29 14.36 -16.40 -29.08
CA VAL A 29 14.89 -16.89 -27.80
C VAL A 29 14.23 -18.20 -27.37
N ASP A 30 15.03 -19.10 -26.84
CA ASP A 30 14.54 -20.33 -26.25
C ASP A 30 13.88 -20.05 -24.89
N ALA A 31 12.57 -20.27 -24.82
CA ALA A 31 11.77 -20.05 -23.62
C ALA A 31 10.95 -21.29 -23.28
N CYS A 32 10.78 -21.56 -21.98
CA CYS A 32 9.86 -22.58 -21.50
C CYS A 32 9.03 -22.06 -20.34
N VAL A 33 7.81 -22.58 -20.19
CA VAL A 33 6.92 -22.33 -19.06
C VAL A 33 6.66 -23.63 -18.34
N ILE A 34 6.75 -23.61 -17.01
CA ILE A 34 6.42 -24.74 -16.14
C ILE A 34 5.35 -24.25 -15.17
N ILE A 35 4.15 -24.82 -15.25
CA ILE A 35 3.01 -24.48 -14.40
C ILE A 35 2.75 -25.67 -13.46
N PHE A 36 2.91 -25.42 -12.17
CA PHE A 36 2.52 -26.36 -11.14
C PHE A 36 1.05 -26.14 -10.77
N GLY A 37 0.23 -27.18 -10.90
CA GLY A 37 -1.16 -27.16 -10.43
C GLY A 37 -1.26 -27.18 -8.91
N PRO A 38 -2.42 -26.82 -8.32
CA PRO A 38 -2.62 -26.93 -6.89
C PRO A 38 -2.54 -28.41 -6.46
N ASN A 39 -1.68 -28.70 -5.49
CA ASN A 39 -1.55 -30.04 -4.91
C ASN A 39 -2.89 -30.43 -4.26
N GLN A 40 -3.63 -31.35 -4.88
CA GLN A 40 -4.70 -32.03 -4.17
C GLN A 40 -4.06 -33.17 -3.36
N ASN A 41 -4.09 -33.04 -2.03
CA ASN A 41 -3.81 -34.08 -1.04
C ASN A 41 -2.47 -34.82 -1.20
N ASP A 42 -1.37 -34.31 -0.64
CA ASP A 42 -0.11 -35.01 -0.26
C ASP A 42 0.46 -36.13 -1.17
N GLN A 43 -0.02 -36.23 -2.41
CA GLN A 43 0.44 -37.16 -3.41
C GLN A 43 1.55 -36.44 -4.18
N LEU A 44 2.78 -36.86 -3.91
CA LEU A 44 3.98 -36.50 -4.66
C LEU A 44 3.73 -36.78 -6.16
N ALA A 45 3.38 -35.72 -6.89
CA ALA A 45 3.45 -35.52 -8.34
C ALA A 45 2.17 -34.80 -8.82
N ALA A 46 2.01 -33.54 -8.41
CA ALA A 46 1.24 -32.62 -9.25
C ALA A 46 1.94 -32.60 -10.62
N THR A 47 1.30 -33.16 -11.65
CA THR A 47 1.84 -33.17 -13.01
C THR A 47 2.06 -31.73 -13.44
N ALA A 48 3.33 -31.32 -13.51
CA ALA A 48 3.68 -29.99 -13.99
C ALA A 48 3.30 -29.88 -15.46
N GLU A 49 2.42 -28.96 -15.79
CA GLU A 49 2.10 -28.66 -17.18
C GLU A 49 3.22 -27.81 -17.75
N THR A 50 3.72 -28.18 -18.93
CA THR A 50 4.84 -27.50 -19.56
C THR A 50 4.50 -27.01 -20.95
N TRP A 51 5.15 -25.91 -21.33
CA TRP A 51 5.27 -25.47 -22.70
C TRP A 51 6.76 -25.24 -22.99
N PRO A 52 7.30 -25.73 -24.12
CA PRO A 52 6.66 -26.55 -25.15
C PRO A 52 6.17 -27.92 -24.63
N SER A 53 5.24 -28.57 -25.34
CA SER A 53 4.70 -29.87 -24.92
C SER A 53 5.73 -31.01 -25.04
N ASN A 54 6.79 -30.81 -25.81
CA ASN A 54 7.88 -31.77 -25.92
C ASN A 54 8.77 -31.71 -24.66
N PRO A 55 8.82 -32.78 -23.85
CA PRO A 55 9.61 -32.79 -22.62
C PRO A 55 11.12 -32.69 -22.87
N ASP A 56 11.62 -33.17 -24.02
CA ASP A 56 13.04 -33.13 -24.34
C ASP A 56 13.49 -31.70 -24.70
N GLU A 57 12.64 -30.95 -25.40
CA GLU A 57 12.87 -29.54 -25.69
C GLU A 57 12.94 -28.72 -24.39
N VAL A 58 11.97 -28.93 -23.48
CA VAL A 58 11.97 -28.31 -22.16
C VAL A 58 13.23 -28.66 -21.38
N ARG A 59 13.66 -29.93 -21.39
CA ARG A 59 14.91 -30.37 -20.74
C ARG A 59 16.14 -29.70 -21.35
N CYS A 60 16.22 -29.56 -22.66
CA CYS A 60 17.32 -28.87 -23.34
C CYS A 60 17.39 -27.39 -22.93
N ILE A 61 16.24 -26.71 -22.85
CA ILE A 61 16.17 -25.31 -22.39
C ILE A 61 16.64 -25.19 -20.94
N ILE A 62 16.13 -26.06 -20.05
CA ILE A 62 16.52 -26.08 -18.63
C ILE A 62 18.01 -26.38 -18.46
N ASN A 63 18.55 -27.33 -19.21
CA ASN A 63 19.97 -27.70 -19.13
C ASN A 63 20.87 -26.56 -19.60
N ARG A 64 20.52 -25.87 -20.70
CA ARG A 64 21.23 -24.67 -21.14
C ARG A 64 21.15 -23.54 -20.11
N TYR A 65 19.99 -23.32 -19.51
CA TYR A 65 19.83 -22.35 -18.44
C TYR A 65 20.69 -22.69 -17.21
N LYS A 66 20.79 -23.97 -16.83
CA LYS A 66 21.62 -24.42 -15.71
C LYS A 66 23.12 -24.32 -15.96
N ALA A 67 23.55 -24.57 -17.21
CA ALA A 67 24.95 -24.51 -17.63
C ALA A 67 25.46 -23.08 -17.83
N SER A 68 24.55 -22.10 -17.95
CA SER A 68 24.91 -20.68 -18.04
C SER A 68 25.38 -20.14 -16.70
N ASP A 69 26.53 -19.46 -16.69
CA ASP A 69 27.08 -18.73 -15.54
C ASP A 69 26.45 -17.33 -15.37
N GLN A 70 25.43 -17.01 -16.16
CA GLN A 70 24.75 -15.73 -16.04
C GLN A 70 24.00 -15.62 -14.70
N PRO A 71 24.02 -14.43 -14.07
CA PRO A 71 23.32 -14.21 -12.81
C PRO A 71 21.82 -14.45 -12.99
N ARG A 72 21.31 -15.43 -12.23
CA ARG A 72 19.91 -15.86 -12.27
C ARG A 72 19.02 -14.75 -11.69
N LYS A 73 18.26 -14.07 -12.55
CA LYS A 73 17.27 -13.06 -12.12
C LYS A 73 15.90 -13.70 -12.03
N CYS A 74 15.44 -13.95 -10.81
CA CYS A 74 14.02 -14.25 -10.56
C CYS A 74 13.28 -12.91 -10.49
N TYR A 75 12.40 -12.64 -11.46
CA TYR A 75 11.56 -11.47 -11.43
C TYR A 75 10.23 -11.80 -10.77
N GLN A 76 10.08 -11.46 -9.49
CA GLN A 76 8.79 -11.64 -8.82
C GLN A 76 7.86 -10.50 -9.23
N GLY A 77 6.65 -10.81 -9.69
CA GLY A 77 5.68 -9.79 -10.09
C GLY A 77 5.40 -8.75 -8.99
N SER A 78 5.51 -9.16 -7.71
CA SER A 78 5.42 -8.25 -6.56
C SER A 78 6.45 -7.14 -6.59
N ASP A 79 7.67 -7.43 -7.06
CA ASP A 79 8.79 -6.49 -7.05
C ASP A 79 8.53 -5.34 -8.03
N TYR A 80 7.92 -5.66 -9.18
CA TYR A 80 7.45 -4.66 -10.14
C TYR A 80 6.43 -3.71 -9.52
N PHE A 81 5.39 -4.26 -8.90
CA PHE A 81 4.34 -3.45 -8.28
C PHE A 81 4.87 -2.64 -7.10
N ALA A 82 5.75 -3.21 -6.30
CA ALA A 82 6.40 -2.51 -5.19
C ALA A 82 7.26 -1.33 -5.70
N ALA A 83 8.07 -1.54 -6.74
CA ALA A 83 8.87 -0.50 -7.37
C ALA A 83 7.99 0.62 -7.95
N LYS A 84 6.92 0.24 -8.65
CA LYS A 84 5.97 1.21 -9.23
C LYS A 84 5.25 2.02 -8.15
N LYS A 85 4.79 1.37 -7.09
CA LYS A 85 4.18 2.02 -5.93
C LYS A 85 5.14 3.02 -5.29
N LYS A 86 6.38 2.61 -5.02
CA LYS A 86 7.42 3.48 -4.45
C LYS A 86 7.64 4.74 -5.29
N LYS A 87 7.64 4.61 -6.62
CA LYS A 87 7.76 5.75 -7.53
C LYS A 87 6.57 6.71 -7.40
N ILE A 88 5.35 6.18 -7.42
CA ILE A 88 4.12 6.98 -7.27
C ILE A 88 4.11 7.71 -5.92
N ASP A 89 4.43 7.00 -4.84
CA ASP A 89 4.47 7.57 -3.48
C ASP A 89 5.52 8.71 -3.39
N ALA A 90 6.67 8.56 -4.06
CA ALA A 90 7.70 9.60 -4.10
C ALA A 90 7.25 10.85 -4.88
N GLU A 91 6.62 10.69 -6.05
CA GLU A 91 6.08 11.81 -6.82
C GLU A 91 4.94 12.51 -6.05
N PHE A 92 4.07 11.75 -5.41
CA PHE A 92 3.02 12.29 -4.55
C PHE A 92 3.60 13.11 -3.40
N ALA A 93 4.60 12.57 -2.69
CA ALA A 93 5.27 13.30 -1.61
C ALA A 93 5.93 14.60 -2.08
N LYS A 94 6.51 14.60 -3.29
CA LYS A 94 7.11 15.79 -3.90
C LYS A 94 6.06 16.85 -4.23
N LEU A 95 4.98 16.47 -4.91
CA LEU A 95 3.87 17.36 -5.23
C LEU A 95 3.22 17.92 -3.96
N HIS A 96 2.99 17.07 -2.96
CA HIS A 96 2.41 17.49 -1.68
C HIS A 96 3.29 18.52 -0.97
N ARG A 97 4.62 18.34 -0.95
CA ARG A 97 5.55 19.35 -0.41
C ARG A 97 5.50 20.67 -1.17
N GLN A 98 5.37 20.64 -2.50
CA GLN A 98 5.26 21.86 -3.30
C GLN A 98 3.96 22.61 -3.01
N VAL A 99 2.84 21.88 -2.92
CA VAL A 99 1.54 22.45 -2.53
C VAL A 99 1.61 23.08 -1.14
N LEU A 100 2.18 22.38 -0.16
CA LEU A 100 2.34 22.92 1.19
C LEU A 100 3.23 24.16 1.21
N LYS A 101 4.36 24.17 0.49
CA LYS A 101 5.25 25.34 0.41
C LYS A 101 4.57 26.56 -0.22
N SER A 102 3.68 26.33 -1.19
CA SER A 102 2.90 27.40 -1.82
C SER A 102 1.78 27.91 -0.90
N LYS A 103 1.12 27.02 -0.16
CA LYS A 103 -0.01 27.38 0.73
C LYS A 103 0.47 27.98 2.05
N TYR A 104 1.60 27.52 2.56
CA TYR A 104 2.18 27.91 3.83
C TYR A 104 3.66 28.30 3.60
N PRO A 105 3.91 29.58 3.23
CA PRO A 105 5.27 30.09 3.10
C PRO A 105 6.00 30.03 4.45
N ILE A 106 7.33 30.05 4.42
CA ILE A 106 8.18 29.94 5.62
C ILE A 106 7.99 31.15 6.55
N TRP A 107 7.64 32.31 5.99
CA TRP A 107 7.47 33.55 6.72
C TRP A 107 6.28 34.34 6.17
N ASP A 108 5.66 35.14 7.03
CA ASP A 108 4.61 36.08 6.68
C ASP A 108 5.03 37.47 7.12
N ASP A 109 5.21 38.38 6.17
CA ASP A 109 5.70 39.74 6.43
C ASP A 109 4.80 40.53 7.37
N ARG A 110 3.53 40.14 7.51
CA ARG A 110 2.59 40.76 8.47
C ARG A 110 3.09 40.61 9.90
N LEU A 111 3.82 39.53 10.22
CA LEU A 111 4.38 39.28 11.55
C LEU A 111 5.42 40.33 11.95
N ASN A 112 6.13 40.95 10.98
CA ASN A 112 7.12 41.99 11.27
C ASN A 112 6.48 43.29 11.82
N SER A 113 5.18 43.49 11.59
CA SER A 113 4.46 44.69 12.02
C SER A 113 3.85 44.59 13.43
N LEU A 114 3.95 43.41 14.06
CA LEU A 114 3.34 43.14 15.36
C LEU A 114 4.26 43.54 16.52
N SER A 115 3.66 43.98 17.63
CA SER A 115 4.40 44.21 18.87
C SER A 115 4.76 42.89 19.56
N ILE A 116 5.71 42.94 20.49
CA ILE A 116 6.18 41.77 21.26
C ILE A 116 5.01 41.08 21.97
N ASP A 117 4.11 41.85 22.60
CA ASP A 117 2.96 41.29 23.31
C ASP A 117 2.00 40.56 22.36
N GLN A 118 1.77 41.13 21.16
CA GLN A 118 0.92 40.51 20.14
C GLN A 118 1.54 39.21 19.60
N LEU A 119 2.86 39.19 19.40
CA LEU A 119 3.60 37.97 19.05
C LEU A 119 3.50 36.92 20.15
N GLY A 120 3.58 37.33 21.42
CA GLY A 120 3.41 36.44 22.58
C GLY A 120 2.03 35.76 22.60
N VAL A 121 0.97 36.50 22.30
CA VAL A 121 -0.39 35.94 22.21
C VAL A 121 -0.50 34.92 21.08
N ILE A 122 0.06 35.23 19.91
CA ILE A 122 0.05 34.30 18.76
C ILE A 122 0.81 33.02 19.06
N LEU A 123 1.98 33.12 19.70
CA LEU A 123 2.78 31.95 20.09
C LEU A 123 1.99 31.02 21.01
N ALA A 124 1.38 31.56 22.07
CA ALA A 124 0.55 30.78 22.99
C ALA A 124 -0.65 30.12 22.29
N GLN A 125 -1.26 30.80 21.32
CA GLN A 125 -2.33 30.23 20.50
C GLN A 125 -1.83 29.10 19.59
N MET A 126 -0.61 29.20 19.06
CA MET A 126 -0.01 28.12 18.26
C MET A 126 0.33 26.92 19.13
N ASP A 127 0.93 27.12 20.30
CA ASP A 127 1.27 26.04 21.24
C ASP A 127 0.03 25.25 21.66
N THR A 128 -1.05 25.94 22.03
CA THR A 128 -2.33 25.30 22.38
C THR A 128 -2.95 24.52 21.21
N LYS A 129 -2.83 25.03 19.97
CA LYS A 129 -3.29 24.34 18.76
C LYS A 129 -2.43 23.11 18.44
N ILE A 130 -1.11 23.18 18.61
CA ILE A 130 -0.20 22.04 18.43
C ILE A 130 -0.55 20.94 19.43
N GLU A 131 -0.72 21.29 20.71
CA GLU A 131 -1.09 20.35 21.76
C GLU A 131 -2.45 19.66 21.47
N SER A 132 -3.44 20.42 21.00
CA SER A 132 -4.74 19.86 20.58
C SER A 132 -4.62 18.88 19.40
N THR A 133 -3.76 19.21 18.44
CA THR A 133 -3.51 18.36 17.27
C THR A 133 -2.78 17.08 17.67
N ASP A 134 -1.78 17.16 18.55
CA ASP A 134 -1.03 16.00 19.06
C ASP A 134 -1.93 15.04 19.84
N LYS A 135 -2.83 15.57 20.67
CA LYS A 135 -3.87 14.77 21.37
C LYS A 135 -4.79 14.05 20.39
N THR A 136 -5.17 14.72 19.30
CA THR A 136 -6.01 14.11 18.25
C THR A 136 -5.26 13.01 17.51
N LEU A 137 -3.98 13.22 17.21
CA LEU A 137 -3.12 12.25 16.52
C LEU A 137 -2.86 11.01 17.38
N SER A 138 -2.57 11.20 18.67
CA SER A 138 -2.35 10.09 19.61
C SER A 138 -3.60 9.23 19.74
N PHE A 139 -4.77 9.87 19.85
CA PHE A 139 -6.06 9.19 19.86
C PHE A 139 -6.31 8.39 18.57
N PHE A 140 -6.07 8.97 17.39
CA PHE A 140 -6.26 8.27 16.12
C PHE A 140 -5.32 7.05 15.97
N LYS A 141 -4.07 7.21 16.43
CA LYS A 141 -3.08 6.12 16.43
C LYS A 141 -3.51 4.99 17.36
N GLU A 142 -4.05 5.30 18.53
CA GLU A 142 -4.59 4.32 19.48
C GLU A 142 -5.83 3.61 18.91
N TYR A 143 -6.77 4.34 18.31
CA TYR A 143 -7.96 3.79 17.67
C TYR A 143 -7.62 2.81 16.53
N SER A 144 -6.68 3.18 15.67
CA SER A 144 -6.23 2.30 14.57
C SER A 144 -5.58 1.01 15.08
N SER A 145 -4.88 1.08 16.22
CA SER A 145 -4.25 -0.07 16.87
C SER A 145 -5.29 -1.01 17.51
N GLN A 146 -6.32 -0.46 18.17
CA GLN A 146 -7.44 -1.24 18.75
C GLN A 146 -8.28 -1.93 17.66
N ARG A 147 -8.54 -1.27 16.53
CA ARG A 147 -9.27 -1.87 15.39
C ARG A 147 -8.50 -3.05 14.78
N CYS A 148 -7.17 -2.98 14.69
CA CYS A 148 -6.34 -4.11 14.24
C CYS A 148 -6.35 -5.28 15.24
N GLN A 149 -6.41 -5.03 16.54
CA GLN A 149 -6.52 -6.08 17.57
C GLN A 149 -7.89 -6.78 17.56
N ASN A 150 -8.97 -6.03 17.32
CA ASN A 150 -10.34 -6.56 17.28
C ASN A 150 -10.62 -7.43 16.03
N ILE A 151 -10.00 -7.09 14.90
CA ILE A 151 -10.06 -7.93 13.68
C ILE A 151 -9.30 -9.25 13.88
N SER A 152 -8.19 -9.23 14.62
CA SER A 152 -7.41 -10.43 14.95
C SER A 152 -8.12 -11.36 15.95
N HIS A 153 -8.87 -10.80 16.90
CA HIS A 153 -9.71 -11.58 17.84
C HIS A 153 -11.00 -12.13 17.20
N GLY A 154 -11.56 -11.44 16.19
CA GLY A 154 -12.78 -11.88 15.49
C GLY A 154 -12.63 -13.19 14.70
N ILE A 155 -11.40 -13.56 14.30
CA ILE A 155 -11.14 -14.82 13.58
C ILE A 155 -11.14 -16.02 14.55
N GLN A 156 -10.86 -15.83 15.85
CA GLN A 156 -10.89 -16.92 16.84
C GLN A 156 -12.26 -17.11 17.53
N LYS A 157 -13.11 -16.08 17.61
CA LYS A 157 -14.33 -16.10 18.43
C LYS A 157 -15.63 -16.51 17.71
N ARG A 158 -15.55 -17.36 16.66
CA ARG A 158 -16.74 -18.02 16.05
C ARG A 158 -17.14 -19.35 16.70
N ARG A 159 -16.57 -19.69 17.88
CA ARG A 159 -17.07 -20.74 18.77
C ARG A 159 -17.34 -20.14 20.16
N LYS A 160 -18.59 -20.31 20.59
CA LYS A 160 -19.20 -19.92 21.89
C LYS A 160 -19.73 -18.49 21.97
N ARG A 161 -21.08 -18.42 21.90
CA ARG A 161 -21.90 -17.36 22.49
C ARG A 161 -21.69 -17.37 24.01
N HIS A 162 -21.42 -16.20 24.60
CA HIS A 162 -22.22 -15.66 25.69
C HIS A 162 -21.91 -14.17 25.84
N GLU A 163 -22.93 -13.42 26.25
CA GLU A 163 -22.90 -11.98 26.53
C GLU A 163 -21.74 -11.58 27.44
N ASN A 164 -21.13 -10.44 27.12
CA ASN A 164 -20.74 -9.50 28.15
C ASN A 164 -20.67 -8.10 27.55
N SER A 165 -21.41 -7.22 28.20
CA SER A 165 -21.35 -5.77 28.11
C SER A 165 -19.90 -5.31 28.24
N ASN A 166 -19.42 -4.57 27.24
CA ASN A 166 -18.25 -3.71 27.38
C ASN A 166 -18.56 -2.40 26.67
N GLU A 167 -18.35 -1.32 27.41
CA GLU A 167 -18.66 0.05 27.06
C GLU A 167 -18.09 0.41 25.70
N ASN A 168 -19.00 0.63 24.76
CA ASN A 168 -18.72 1.09 23.41
C ASN A 168 -18.51 2.60 23.53
N MET A 169 -17.29 3.09 23.29
CA MET A 169 -17.06 4.52 23.19
C MET A 169 -17.86 5.06 22.00
N ASP A 170 -18.75 5.99 22.31
CA ASP A 170 -19.86 6.40 21.48
C ASP A 170 -19.38 7.00 20.16
N SER A 171 -19.96 6.56 19.05
CA SER A 171 -19.67 7.05 17.70
C SER A 171 -19.80 8.58 17.60
N THR A 172 -20.53 9.18 18.55
CA THR A 172 -20.73 10.61 18.71
C THR A 172 -19.44 11.39 19.01
N ASP A 173 -18.53 10.87 19.86
CA ASP A 173 -17.28 11.59 20.20
C ASP A 173 -16.34 11.70 18.99
N PHE A 174 -16.26 10.63 18.19
CA PHE A 174 -15.48 10.64 16.95
C PHE A 174 -16.06 11.62 15.92
N LEU A 175 -17.38 11.62 15.75
CA LEU A 175 -18.05 12.52 14.80
C LEU A 175 -17.98 13.98 15.25
N GLN A 176 -18.03 14.24 16.56
CA GLN A 176 -17.86 15.57 17.14
C GLN A 176 -16.43 16.11 16.94
N LEU A 177 -15.43 15.24 16.98
CA LEU A 177 -14.04 15.63 16.71
C LEU A 177 -13.78 15.92 15.23
N VAL A 178 -14.32 15.08 14.34
CA VAL A 178 -14.22 15.28 12.88
C VAL A 178 -14.96 16.54 12.43
N SER A 179 -16.10 16.85 13.04
CA SER A 179 -16.85 18.08 12.76
C SER A 179 -16.10 19.33 13.25
N ASN A 180 -15.47 19.26 14.43
CA ASN A 180 -14.58 20.32 14.93
C ASN A 180 -13.39 20.56 14.00
N TRP A 181 -12.79 19.50 13.44
CA TRP A 181 -11.70 19.62 12.46
C TRP A 181 -12.14 20.29 11.15
N LYS A 182 -13.30 19.91 10.60
CA LYS A 182 -13.83 20.55 9.38
C LYS A 182 -14.14 22.03 9.58
N SER A 183 -14.62 22.41 10.77
CA SER A 183 -14.87 23.81 11.11
C SER A 183 -13.58 24.63 11.24
N PHE A 184 -12.46 23.99 11.62
CA PHE A 184 -11.14 24.60 11.69
C PHE A 184 -10.56 24.93 10.30
N GLU A 185 -10.79 24.07 9.30
CA GLU A 185 -10.34 24.29 7.91
C GLU A 185 -11.07 25.47 7.23
N ALA A 186 -12.32 25.73 7.63
CA ALA A 186 -13.19 26.76 7.08
C ALA A 186 -12.87 28.19 7.55
N GLN A 187 -11.99 28.37 8.54
CA GLN A 187 -11.63 29.69 9.10
C GLN A 187 -10.32 30.25 8.52
N LEU A 188 -9.63 29.51 7.65
CA LEU A 188 -8.44 30.02 6.98
C LEU A 188 -8.84 30.97 5.86
N PRO A 189 -8.29 32.20 5.81
CA PRO A 189 -8.64 33.13 4.74
C PRO A 189 -8.23 32.51 3.41
N ILE A 190 -9.23 32.26 2.55
CA ILE A 190 -9.00 32.00 1.14
C ILE A 190 -8.24 33.23 0.63
N PRO A 191 -7.05 33.09 0.02
CA PRO A 191 -6.41 34.23 -0.61
C PRO A 191 -7.37 34.72 -1.69
N SER A 192 -7.93 35.91 -1.50
CA SER A 192 -8.60 36.65 -2.55
C SER A 192 -7.54 36.92 -3.62
N SER A 193 -7.54 36.10 -4.67
CA SER A 193 -6.88 36.45 -5.91
C SER A 193 -7.59 37.68 -6.48
N LEU A 194 -6.97 38.84 -6.31
CA LEU A 194 -7.34 40.09 -6.93
C LEU A 194 -6.06 40.72 -7.45
N GLY A 195 -5.97 40.83 -8.79
CA GLY A 195 -4.83 41.34 -9.55
C GLY A 195 -4.59 40.52 -10.79
#